data_AF-A0A8D8GKE0-F1
#
_entry.id   AF-A0A8D8GKE0-F1
#
_cell.length_a   1.000
_cell.length_b   1.000
_cell.length_c   1.000
_cell.angle_alpha   90.00
_cell.angle_beta   90.00
_cell.angle_gamma   90.00
#
_symmetry.space_group_name_H-M   'P 1'
#
loop_
_entity.id
_entity.type
_entity.pdbx_description
1 polymer ?
#
loop_
_entity_poly.entity_id
_entity_poly.type
_entity_poly.pdbx_seq_one_letter_code
_entity_poly.pdbx_strand_id
1 'polypeptide(L)'
;KPMVKLAAFLLGRDSRLEAAFLELIPGNVSKKELIYPLMNVAFQKSVFKEDSEEHKKLLGTVYNEFKSGLNKTIEKPGKAAVIYKENTIANQQLLQRCMPKNECVDFAKKKLKLDSIEVYQLKLMMEIYRKAFESCKEDATQLRVVYSNVFNVLLQFFNILLKVNDLLKEVEKLNEIVLATFSWVKLHSNCKELHGLEFKEIIETSNWTNFCKLALKTGIDTQKSPENPSRLDERLYVLLKITAILVDLFYADNSSPAEIATLYELALSHSRFLDVILVPFQFKVKKSLVHLLLILARKNHSVMDKKHIPILLGSYGATLTETNRFILALIQHYERSGVHIHEFRPFLWGDAAIKHFSLGQDSANQQTLFRTNNAEVFALLNREKMINTLQSFPVWRKLNANWQLPEVNFDELKNGSSVGRYPAASEIERFVEDKKQRVPPRLLEHCAGKKEVLAAIYDPAFLLPMLGYLFAPEATDVLD
;
A
#
# COMPACT_ATOMS: atom_id res chain seq x y z
N LYS A 1 -28.09 -5.61 -28.19
CA LYS A 1 -29.28 -5.36 -29.04
C LYS A 1 -29.95 -4.04 -28.66
N PRO A 2 -30.39 -3.19 -29.60
CA PRO A 2 -30.97 -1.86 -29.30
C PRO A 2 -32.17 -1.91 -28.33
N MET A 3 -33.07 -2.88 -28.50
CA MET A 3 -34.25 -3.03 -27.63
C MET A 3 -33.90 -3.36 -26.17
N VAL A 4 -32.83 -4.14 -25.94
CA VAL A 4 -32.36 -4.44 -24.57
C VAL A 4 -31.75 -3.20 -23.93
N LYS A 5 -30.99 -2.42 -24.70
CA LYS A 5 -30.45 -1.14 -24.23
C LYS A 5 -31.58 -0.15 -23.88
N LEU A 6 -32.62 -0.09 -24.70
CA LEU A 6 -33.81 0.73 -24.43
C LEU A 6 -34.53 0.25 -23.16
N ALA A 7 -34.77 -1.05 -23.00
CA ALA A 7 -35.40 -1.60 -21.81
C ALA A 7 -34.58 -1.31 -20.54
N ALA A 8 -33.25 -1.49 -20.59
CA ALA A 8 -32.35 -1.16 -19.49
C ALA A 8 -32.36 0.34 -19.17
N PHE A 9 -32.40 1.20 -20.19
CA PHE A 9 -32.52 2.65 -20.02
C PHE A 9 -33.84 3.04 -19.35
N LEU A 10 -34.97 2.47 -19.81
CA LEU A 10 -36.30 2.74 -19.26
C LEU A 10 -36.40 2.27 -17.79
N LEU A 11 -35.95 1.04 -17.49
CA LEU A 11 -35.89 0.52 -16.12
C LEU A 11 -35.00 1.40 -15.22
N GLY A 12 -33.91 1.93 -15.80
CA GLY A 12 -33.01 2.88 -15.15
C GLY A 12 -33.67 4.19 -14.72
N ARG A 13 -34.71 4.63 -15.43
CA ARG A 13 -35.35 5.95 -15.29
C ARG A 13 -36.69 5.91 -14.57
N ASP A 14 -37.50 4.87 -14.79
CA ASP A 14 -38.87 4.77 -14.29
C ASP A 14 -38.99 3.71 -13.19
N SER A 15 -39.37 4.11 -11.98
CA SER A 15 -39.54 3.20 -10.83
C SER A 15 -40.78 2.31 -10.94
N ARG A 16 -41.77 2.67 -11.75
CA ARG A 16 -42.99 1.86 -11.96
C ARG A 16 -42.68 0.54 -12.68
N LEU A 17 -41.59 0.50 -13.44
CA LEU A 17 -41.15 -0.68 -14.17
C LEU A 17 -40.46 -1.72 -13.28
N GLU A 18 -40.14 -1.38 -12.02
CA GLU A 18 -39.45 -2.27 -11.09
C GLU A 18 -40.32 -3.47 -10.70
N ALA A 19 -41.59 -3.22 -10.35
CA ALA A 19 -42.53 -4.29 -10.02
C ALA A 19 -42.78 -5.21 -11.22
N ALA A 20 -43.04 -4.63 -12.39
CA ALA A 20 -43.22 -5.38 -13.63
C ALA A 20 -41.97 -6.22 -13.99
N PHE A 21 -40.78 -5.68 -13.76
CA PHE A 21 -39.54 -6.43 -14.00
C PHE A 21 -39.45 -7.66 -13.07
N LEU A 22 -39.73 -7.51 -11.78
CA LEU A 22 -39.69 -8.61 -10.82
C LEU A 22 -40.65 -9.76 -11.20
N GLU A 23 -41.86 -9.42 -11.64
CA GLU A 23 -42.85 -10.39 -12.11
C GLU A 23 -42.41 -11.13 -13.38
N LEU A 24 -41.66 -10.48 -14.26
CA LEU A 24 -41.24 -11.04 -15.56
C LEU A 24 -39.98 -11.93 -15.49
N ILE A 25 -39.21 -11.89 -14.40
CA ILE A 25 -37.96 -12.67 -14.25
C ILE A 25 -38.20 -14.19 -14.36
N PRO A 26 -39.14 -14.81 -13.61
CA PRO A 26 -39.30 -16.27 -13.61
C PRO A 26 -39.55 -16.86 -15.01
N GLY A 27 -40.34 -16.17 -15.83
CA GLY A 27 -40.68 -16.60 -17.19
C GLY A 27 -39.60 -16.33 -18.24
N ASN A 28 -38.57 -15.54 -17.91
CA ASN A 28 -37.57 -15.09 -18.89
C ASN A 28 -36.12 -15.36 -18.47
N VAL A 29 -35.87 -16.06 -17.36
CA VAL A 29 -34.52 -16.27 -16.79
C VAL A 29 -33.54 -16.93 -17.77
N SER A 30 -34.02 -17.79 -18.66
CA SER A 30 -33.20 -18.44 -19.69
C SER A 30 -32.69 -17.48 -20.78
N LYS A 31 -33.34 -16.31 -20.94
CA LYS A 31 -32.96 -15.28 -21.92
C LYS A 31 -31.82 -14.41 -21.38
N LYS A 32 -30.61 -14.98 -21.30
CA LYS A 32 -29.42 -14.37 -20.67
C LYS A 32 -29.16 -12.94 -21.20
N GLU A 33 -29.20 -12.78 -22.52
CA GLU A 33 -29.00 -11.51 -23.25
C GLU A 33 -30.00 -10.40 -22.89
N LEU A 34 -31.14 -10.73 -22.29
CA LEU A 34 -32.15 -9.78 -21.83
C LEU A 34 -32.05 -9.56 -20.32
N ILE A 35 -32.02 -10.65 -19.55
CA ILE A 35 -32.12 -10.59 -18.08
C ILE A 35 -30.85 -10.00 -17.46
N TYR A 36 -29.67 -10.35 -17.95
CA TYR A 36 -28.42 -9.92 -17.32
C TYR A 36 -28.23 -8.39 -17.32
N PRO A 37 -28.43 -7.68 -18.45
CA PRO A 37 -28.33 -6.23 -18.47
C PRO A 37 -29.41 -5.53 -17.62
N LEU A 38 -30.63 -6.06 -17.62
CA LEU A 38 -31.71 -5.52 -16.78
C LEU A 38 -31.43 -5.72 -15.29
N MET A 39 -30.88 -6.88 -14.92
CA MET A 39 -30.45 -7.14 -13.55
C MET A 39 -29.35 -6.19 -13.10
N ASN A 40 -28.39 -5.89 -13.97
CA ASN A 40 -27.32 -4.94 -13.65
C ASN A 40 -27.90 -3.57 -13.26
N VAL A 41 -28.90 -3.10 -14.00
CA VAL A 41 -29.63 -1.85 -13.69
C VAL A 41 -30.48 -2.00 -12.42
N ALA A 42 -31.21 -3.10 -12.27
CA ALA A 42 -32.06 -3.35 -11.11
C ALA A 42 -31.26 -3.39 -9.79
N PHE A 43 -30.07 -3.99 -9.80
CA PHE A 43 -29.17 -3.94 -8.64
C PHE A 43 -28.62 -2.54 -8.38
N GLN A 44 -28.26 -1.79 -9.43
CA GLN A 44 -27.81 -0.41 -9.28
C GLN A 44 -28.89 0.49 -8.64
N LYS A 45 -30.16 0.22 -8.93
CA LYS A 45 -31.31 0.91 -8.31
C LYS A 45 -31.77 0.31 -6.97
N SER A 46 -31.09 -0.73 -6.46
CA SER A 46 -31.48 -1.43 -5.22
C SER A 46 -32.92 -1.97 -5.24
N VAL A 47 -33.41 -2.41 -6.41
CA VAL A 47 -34.77 -2.95 -6.59
C VAL A 47 -35.00 -4.20 -5.73
N PHE A 48 -33.97 -5.03 -5.60
CA PHE A 48 -34.02 -6.24 -4.79
C PHE A 48 -33.81 -5.91 -3.30
N LYS A 49 -34.92 -5.85 -2.55
CA LYS A 49 -34.91 -5.73 -1.07
C LYS A 49 -34.29 -6.96 -0.41
N GLU A 50 -33.42 -6.74 0.57
CA GLU A 50 -32.69 -7.81 1.28
C GLU A 50 -33.58 -8.63 2.22
N ASP A 51 -34.62 -8.03 2.80
CA ASP A 51 -35.53 -8.68 3.74
C ASP A 51 -36.65 -9.50 3.07
N SER A 52 -36.79 -9.40 1.75
CA SER A 52 -37.85 -10.10 1.02
C SER A 52 -37.43 -11.53 0.68
N GLU A 53 -38.07 -12.52 1.30
CA GLU A 53 -37.88 -13.94 0.98
C GLU A 53 -38.26 -14.27 -0.47
N GLU A 54 -39.23 -13.56 -1.05
CA GLU A 54 -39.59 -13.72 -2.46
C GLU A 54 -38.45 -13.29 -3.37
N HIS A 55 -37.81 -12.17 -3.07
CA HIS A 55 -36.63 -11.71 -3.82
C HIS A 55 -35.44 -12.67 -3.65
N LYS A 56 -35.23 -13.23 -2.45
CA LYS A 56 -34.18 -14.24 -2.23
C LYS A 56 -34.41 -15.49 -3.07
N LYS A 57 -35.64 -16.02 -3.09
CA LYS A 57 -36.00 -17.18 -3.94
C LYS A 57 -35.80 -16.86 -5.41
N LEU A 58 -36.25 -15.70 -5.86
CA LEU A 58 -36.10 -15.24 -7.24
C LEU A 58 -34.62 -15.17 -7.65
N LEU A 59 -33.80 -14.51 -6.84
CA LEU A 59 -32.37 -14.38 -7.07
C LEU A 59 -31.66 -15.75 -7.02
N GLY A 60 -32.11 -16.68 -6.18
CA GLY A 60 -31.64 -18.06 -6.15
C GLY A 60 -31.88 -18.80 -7.47
N THR A 61 -33.08 -18.69 -8.05
CA THR A 61 -33.41 -19.25 -9.37
C THR A 61 -32.51 -18.66 -10.45
N VAL A 62 -32.31 -17.34 -10.42
CA VAL A 62 -31.46 -16.65 -11.38
C VAL A 62 -29.99 -17.06 -11.24
N TYR A 63 -29.49 -17.14 -10.00
CA TYR A 63 -28.13 -17.59 -9.73
C TYR A 63 -27.89 -19.00 -10.25
N ASN A 64 -28.81 -19.94 -10.01
CA ASN A 64 -28.68 -21.33 -10.46
C ASN A 64 -28.55 -21.43 -12.00
N GLU A 65 -29.30 -20.63 -12.75
CA GLU A 65 -29.23 -20.59 -14.22
C GLU A 65 -27.90 -20.00 -14.75
N PHE A 66 -27.31 -19.05 -14.01
CA PHE A 66 -26.09 -18.34 -14.42
C PHE A 66 -24.81 -18.81 -13.72
N LYS A 67 -24.91 -19.73 -12.75
CA LYS A 67 -23.80 -20.23 -11.94
C LYS A 67 -22.64 -20.77 -12.78
N SER A 68 -22.94 -21.55 -13.82
CA SER A 68 -21.90 -22.12 -14.70
C SER A 68 -21.14 -21.04 -15.48
N GLY A 69 -21.82 -19.96 -15.88
CA GLY A 69 -21.21 -18.82 -16.55
C GLY A 69 -20.36 -17.99 -15.60
N LEU A 70 -20.87 -17.71 -14.39
CA LEU A 70 -20.13 -17.02 -13.33
C LEU A 70 -18.83 -17.75 -12.96
N ASN A 71 -18.90 -19.08 -12.73
CA ASN A 71 -17.72 -19.88 -12.41
C ASN A 71 -16.69 -19.85 -13.55
N LYS A 72 -17.13 -19.88 -14.81
CA LYS A 72 -16.22 -19.71 -15.97
C LYS A 72 -15.59 -18.32 -16.01
N THR A 73 -16.35 -17.25 -15.69
CA THR A 73 -15.83 -15.88 -15.59
C THR A 73 -14.76 -15.75 -14.52
N ILE A 74 -14.91 -16.46 -13.39
CA ILE A 74 -13.96 -16.45 -12.28
C ILE A 74 -12.70 -17.27 -12.59
N GLU A 75 -12.83 -18.47 -13.17
CA GLU A 75 -11.68 -19.37 -13.39
C GLU A 75 -10.96 -19.11 -14.72
N LYS A 76 -11.71 -18.77 -15.78
CA LYS A 76 -11.22 -18.64 -17.16
C LYS A 76 -11.88 -17.43 -17.84
N PRO A 77 -11.56 -16.20 -17.40
CA PRO A 77 -12.21 -14.97 -17.89
C PRO A 77 -12.12 -14.79 -19.42
N GLY A 78 -11.05 -15.28 -20.06
CA GLY A 78 -10.91 -15.23 -21.52
C GLY A 78 -11.91 -16.10 -22.29
N LYS A 79 -12.48 -17.13 -21.66
CA LYS A 79 -13.49 -18.02 -22.24
C LYS A 79 -14.92 -17.66 -21.83
N ALA A 80 -15.08 -16.68 -20.96
CA ALA A 80 -16.38 -16.22 -20.50
C ALA A 80 -17.06 -15.35 -21.57
N ALA A 81 -18.39 -15.46 -21.64
CA ALA A 81 -19.17 -14.64 -22.55
C ALA A 81 -19.06 -13.15 -22.18
N VAL A 82 -19.00 -12.28 -23.20
CA VAL A 82 -18.84 -10.82 -23.06
C VAL A 82 -19.89 -10.21 -22.13
N ILE A 83 -21.10 -10.77 -22.11
CA ILE A 83 -22.20 -10.33 -21.25
C ILE A 83 -21.83 -10.29 -19.75
N TYR A 84 -20.98 -11.20 -19.26
CA TYR A 84 -20.52 -11.17 -17.88
C TYR A 84 -19.48 -10.06 -17.66
N LYS A 85 -18.70 -9.71 -18.67
CA LYS A 85 -17.72 -8.61 -18.58
C LYS A 85 -18.41 -7.24 -18.53
N GLU A 86 -19.49 -7.06 -19.29
CA GLU A 86 -20.23 -5.79 -19.38
C GLU A 86 -21.12 -5.50 -18.17
N ASN A 87 -21.52 -6.54 -17.42
CA ASN A 87 -22.52 -6.44 -16.35
C ASN A 87 -21.94 -6.84 -14.98
N THR A 88 -20.93 -6.10 -14.55
CA THR A 88 -20.12 -6.43 -13.36
C THR A 88 -20.89 -6.32 -12.04
N ILE A 89 -21.83 -5.38 -11.93
CA ILE A 89 -22.66 -5.19 -10.72
C ILE A 89 -23.56 -6.40 -10.52
N ALA A 90 -24.17 -6.89 -11.60
CA ALA A 90 -25.00 -8.10 -11.55
C ALA A 90 -24.21 -9.31 -11.05
N ASN A 91 -23.00 -9.53 -11.57
CA ASN A 91 -22.14 -10.62 -11.12
C ASN A 91 -21.84 -10.52 -9.61
N GLN A 92 -21.42 -9.33 -9.15
CA GLN A 92 -21.04 -9.10 -7.76
C GLN A 92 -22.21 -9.36 -6.81
N GLN A 93 -23.38 -8.79 -7.11
CA GLN A 93 -24.56 -8.93 -6.27
C GLN A 93 -25.12 -10.37 -6.28
N LEU A 94 -25.08 -11.05 -7.42
CA LEU A 94 -25.48 -12.47 -7.48
C LEU A 94 -24.57 -13.35 -6.63
N LEU A 95 -23.24 -13.17 -6.69
CA LEU A 95 -22.31 -13.92 -5.85
C LEU A 95 -22.50 -13.59 -4.36
N GLN A 96 -22.53 -12.30 -4.02
CA GLN A 96 -22.67 -11.82 -2.65
C GLN A 96 -23.95 -12.36 -2.00
N ARG A 97 -25.08 -12.29 -2.70
CA ARG A 97 -26.39 -12.68 -2.14
C ARG A 97 -26.69 -14.17 -2.27
N CYS A 98 -26.26 -14.83 -3.34
CA CYS A 98 -26.79 -16.16 -3.70
C CYS A 98 -25.78 -17.30 -3.63
N MET A 99 -24.46 -17.05 -3.77
CA MET A 99 -23.47 -18.13 -3.72
C MET A 99 -23.48 -18.78 -2.33
N PRO A 100 -23.69 -20.10 -2.20
CA PRO A 100 -23.71 -20.76 -0.89
C PRO A 100 -22.38 -20.58 -0.13
N LYS A 101 -22.47 -20.41 1.20
CA LYS A 101 -21.31 -20.16 2.06
C LYS A 101 -20.25 -21.26 1.96
N ASN A 102 -20.69 -22.53 1.96
CA ASN A 102 -19.82 -23.69 1.78
C ASN A 102 -19.09 -23.65 0.43
N GLU A 103 -19.78 -23.30 -0.66
CA GLU A 103 -19.14 -23.16 -1.97
C GLU A 103 -18.10 -22.05 -2.01
N CYS A 104 -18.31 -20.93 -1.29
CA CYS A 104 -17.30 -19.88 -1.16
C CYS A 104 -16.05 -20.38 -0.44
N VAL A 105 -16.22 -21.15 0.64
CA VAL A 105 -15.12 -21.72 1.42
C VAL A 105 -14.36 -22.76 0.60
N ASP A 106 -15.06 -23.63 -0.12
CA ASP A 106 -14.45 -24.63 -1.01
C ASP A 106 -13.67 -23.96 -2.15
N PHE A 107 -14.24 -22.90 -2.72
CA PHE A 107 -13.55 -22.08 -3.72
C PHE A 107 -12.29 -21.43 -3.13
N ALA A 108 -12.37 -20.83 -1.94
CA ALA A 108 -11.23 -20.17 -1.29
C ALA A 108 -10.11 -21.16 -0.88
N LYS A 109 -10.42 -22.44 -0.73
CA LYS A 109 -9.44 -23.51 -0.49
C LYS A 109 -8.82 -24.05 -1.77
N LYS A 110 -9.45 -23.82 -2.94
CA LYS A 110 -8.98 -24.31 -4.22
C LYS A 110 -7.69 -23.60 -4.63
N LYS A 111 -6.67 -24.38 -5.02
CA LYS A 111 -5.47 -23.83 -5.66
C LYS A 111 -5.79 -23.39 -7.08
N LEU A 112 -6.01 -22.09 -7.25
CA LEU A 112 -6.27 -21.49 -8.55
C LEU A 112 -4.97 -21.23 -9.29
N LYS A 113 -5.00 -21.41 -10.62
CA LYS A 113 -3.95 -21.00 -11.54
C LYS A 113 -4.53 -19.92 -12.44
N LEU A 114 -3.99 -18.72 -12.35
CA LEU A 114 -4.41 -17.58 -13.15
C LEU A 114 -3.47 -17.42 -14.35
N ASP A 115 -4.05 -17.30 -15.55
CA ASP A 115 -3.28 -17.13 -16.79
C ASP A 115 -3.32 -15.67 -17.30
N SER A 116 -4.30 -14.89 -16.88
CA SER A 116 -4.49 -13.49 -17.28
C SER A 116 -5.09 -12.65 -16.16
N ILE A 117 -5.05 -11.33 -16.33
CA ILE A 117 -5.57 -10.37 -15.36
C ILE A 117 -6.73 -9.61 -15.95
N GLU A 118 -7.85 -9.67 -15.24
CA GLU A 118 -9.05 -8.95 -15.56
C GLU A 118 -9.59 -8.32 -14.27
N VAL A 119 -9.78 -6.99 -14.25
CA VAL A 119 -10.16 -6.27 -13.01
C VAL A 119 -11.51 -6.76 -12.46
N TYR A 120 -12.46 -7.08 -13.34
CA TYR A 120 -13.73 -7.66 -12.91
C TYR A 120 -13.54 -9.02 -12.24
N GLN A 121 -12.63 -9.87 -12.75
CA GLN A 121 -12.34 -11.18 -12.16
C GLN A 121 -11.78 -11.02 -10.75
N LEU A 122 -10.82 -10.11 -10.56
CA LEU A 122 -10.29 -9.75 -9.25
C LEU A 122 -11.43 -9.35 -8.29
N LYS A 123 -12.31 -8.44 -8.70
CA LYS A 123 -13.42 -7.96 -7.86
C LYS A 123 -14.37 -9.09 -7.46
N LEU A 124 -14.71 -9.99 -8.38
CA LEU A 124 -15.55 -11.16 -8.08
C LEU A 124 -14.86 -12.13 -7.11
N MET A 125 -13.58 -12.41 -7.32
CA MET A 125 -12.81 -13.27 -6.42
C MET A 125 -12.74 -12.69 -5.02
N MET A 126 -12.47 -11.39 -4.88
CA MET A 126 -12.41 -10.72 -3.58
C MET A 126 -13.75 -10.81 -2.83
N GLU A 127 -14.88 -10.77 -3.55
CA GLU A 127 -16.20 -10.94 -2.94
C GLU A 127 -16.43 -12.36 -2.42
N ILE A 128 -16.02 -13.37 -3.19
CA ILE A 128 -16.09 -14.77 -2.76
C ILE A 128 -15.22 -14.99 -1.52
N TYR A 129 -14.00 -14.47 -1.52
CA TYR A 129 -13.10 -14.56 -0.39
C TYR A 129 -13.64 -13.84 0.86
N ARG A 130 -14.27 -12.67 0.73
CA ARG A 130 -14.93 -11.99 1.86
C ARG A 130 -16.05 -12.84 2.44
N LYS A 131 -16.91 -13.38 1.59
CA LYS A 131 -18.01 -14.25 2.02
C LYS A 131 -17.51 -15.55 2.67
N ALA A 132 -16.45 -16.14 2.13
CA ALA A 132 -15.78 -17.31 2.71
C ALA A 132 -15.18 -16.98 4.09
N PHE A 133 -14.48 -15.85 4.20
CA PHE A 133 -13.88 -15.37 5.44
C PHE A 133 -14.94 -15.14 6.53
N GLU A 134 -16.04 -14.45 6.19
CA GLU A 134 -17.16 -14.24 7.12
C GLU A 134 -17.82 -15.54 7.57
N SER A 135 -17.86 -16.55 6.69
CA SER A 135 -18.43 -17.86 6.98
C SER A 135 -17.55 -18.72 7.89
N CYS A 136 -16.25 -18.44 7.97
CA CYS A 136 -15.30 -19.19 8.79
C CYS A 136 -15.00 -18.54 10.15
N LYS A 137 -15.69 -17.46 10.56
CA LYS A 137 -15.37 -16.74 11.81
C LYS A 137 -15.39 -17.61 13.07
N GLU A 138 -16.21 -18.67 13.08
CA GLU A 138 -16.32 -19.61 14.20
C GLU A 138 -15.23 -20.69 14.19
N ASP A 139 -14.58 -20.93 13.05
CA ASP A 139 -13.49 -21.90 12.88
C ASP A 139 -12.19 -21.17 12.54
N ALA A 140 -11.41 -20.84 13.58
CA ALA A 140 -10.16 -20.09 13.44
C ALA A 140 -9.15 -20.76 12.50
N THR A 141 -9.13 -22.10 12.43
CA THR A 141 -8.21 -22.84 11.55
C THR A 141 -8.59 -22.62 10.09
N GLN A 142 -9.86 -22.80 9.75
CA GLN A 142 -10.34 -22.56 8.39
C GLN A 142 -10.25 -21.09 8.00
N LEU A 143 -10.55 -20.17 8.93
CA LEU A 143 -10.43 -18.74 8.73
C LEU A 143 -9.01 -18.35 8.29
N ARG A 144 -8.00 -18.87 9.00
CA ARG A 144 -6.58 -18.63 8.70
C ARG A 144 -6.19 -19.17 7.33
N VAL A 145 -6.65 -20.37 6.97
CA VAL A 145 -6.39 -20.95 5.63
C VAL A 145 -7.01 -20.08 4.53
N VAL A 146 -8.28 -19.70 4.66
CA VAL A 146 -8.97 -18.83 3.70
C VAL A 146 -8.24 -17.49 3.56
N TYR A 147 -7.84 -16.89 4.69
CA TYR A 147 -7.14 -15.61 4.73
C TYR A 147 -5.75 -15.69 4.05
N SER A 148 -4.96 -16.72 4.31
CA SER A 148 -3.67 -16.92 3.64
C SER A 148 -3.82 -17.15 2.14
N ASN A 149 -4.86 -17.89 1.71
CA ASN A 149 -5.12 -18.15 0.29
C ASN A 149 -5.47 -16.90 -0.51
N VAL A 150 -6.07 -15.88 0.12
CA VAL A 150 -6.28 -14.57 -0.52
C VAL A 150 -4.97 -13.99 -1.03
N PHE A 151 -3.93 -13.97 -0.18
CA PHE A 151 -2.63 -13.43 -0.55
C PHE A 151 -1.96 -14.28 -1.63
N ASN A 152 -2.10 -15.60 -1.60
CA ASN A 152 -1.61 -16.46 -2.68
C ASN A 152 -2.21 -16.08 -4.04
N VAL A 153 -3.51 -15.78 -4.09
CA VAL A 153 -4.19 -15.30 -5.31
C VAL A 153 -3.72 -13.90 -5.70
N LEU A 154 -3.63 -12.97 -4.75
CA LEU A 154 -3.18 -11.60 -5.04
C LEU A 154 -1.75 -11.56 -5.54
N LEU A 155 -0.85 -12.39 -5.00
CA LEU A 155 0.52 -12.53 -5.48
C LEU A 155 0.59 -13.10 -6.90
N GLN A 156 -0.32 -14.02 -7.27
CA GLN A 156 -0.44 -14.45 -8.67
C GLN A 156 -0.86 -13.29 -9.58
N PHE A 157 -1.85 -12.48 -9.19
CA PHE A 157 -2.23 -11.28 -9.93
C PHE A 157 -1.05 -10.32 -10.10
N PHE A 158 -0.29 -10.03 -9.04
CA PHE A 158 0.91 -9.21 -9.18
C PHE A 158 1.94 -9.82 -10.14
N ASN A 159 2.25 -11.11 -10.01
CA ASN A 159 3.26 -11.75 -10.84
C ASN A 159 2.90 -11.81 -12.33
N ILE A 160 1.62 -11.91 -12.67
CA ILE A 160 1.18 -11.82 -14.06
C ILE A 160 1.31 -10.37 -14.55
N LEU A 161 0.95 -9.38 -13.72
CA LEU A 161 0.93 -7.98 -14.13
C LEU A 161 2.34 -7.43 -14.33
N LEU A 162 3.25 -7.76 -13.41
CA LEU A 162 4.63 -7.31 -13.41
C LEU A 162 5.46 -7.88 -14.57
N LYS A 163 4.93 -8.87 -15.30
CA LYS A 163 5.56 -9.44 -16.50
C LYS A 163 5.09 -8.78 -17.80
N VAL A 164 4.16 -7.83 -17.74
CA VAL A 164 3.73 -7.05 -18.91
C VAL A 164 4.86 -6.10 -19.35
N ASN A 165 5.06 -5.96 -20.66
CA ASN A 165 6.15 -5.16 -21.24
C ASN A 165 6.11 -3.67 -20.82
N ASP A 166 4.91 -3.09 -20.71
CA ASP A 166 4.71 -1.68 -20.37
C ASP A 166 3.69 -1.56 -19.24
N LEU A 167 4.18 -1.67 -18.01
CA LEU A 167 3.35 -1.62 -16.80
C LEU A 167 2.67 -0.24 -16.61
N LEU A 168 3.25 0.84 -17.16
CA LEU A 168 2.68 2.18 -17.01
C LEU A 168 1.31 2.32 -17.69
N LYS A 169 1.05 1.55 -18.74
CA LYS A 169 -0.28 1.48 -19.39
C LYS A 169 -1.31 0.72 -18.56
N GLU A 170 -0.87 -0.07 -17.59
CA GLU A 170 -1.71 -0.96 -16.78
C GLU A 170 -1.77 -0.51 -15.31
N VAL A 171 -1.42 0.75 -15.02
CA VAL A 171 -1.38 1.32 -13.67
C VAL A 171 -2.74 1.26 -12.99
N GLU A 172 -3.85 1.39 -13.72
CA GLU A 172 -5.19 1.25 -13.15
C GLU A 172 -5.42 -0.17 -12.60
N LYS A 173 -5.00 -1.21 -13.35
CA LYS A 173 -5.07 -2.60 -12.89
C LYS A 173 -4.17 -2.82 -11.68
N LEU A 174 -2.96 -2.23 -11.69
CA LEU A 174 -2.05 -2.29 -10.55
C LEU A 174 -2.68 -1.69 -9.29
N ASN A 175 -3.28 -0.50 -9.42
CA ASN A 175 -3.93 0.19 -8.30
C ASN A 175 -5.08 -0.64 -7.70
N GLU A 176 -5.88 -1.30 -8.54
CA GLU A 176 -6.96 -2.18 -8.08
C GLU A 176 -6.43 -3.39 -7.28
N ILE A 177 -5.34 -4.03 -7.73
CA ILE A 177 -4.70 -5.14 -7.00
C ILE A 177 -4.09 -4.63 -5.68
N VAL A 178 -3.42 -3.47 -5.70
CA VAL A 178 -2.85 -2.84 -4.49
C VAL A 178 -3.95 -2.52 -3.46
N LEU A 179 -5.06 -1.92 -3.91
CA LEU A 179 -6.18 -1.59 -3.04
C LEU A 179 -6.86 -2.84 -2.47
N ALA A 180 -7.05 -3.87 -3.29
CA ALA A 180 -7.55 -5.17 -2.83
C ALA A 180 -6.63 -5.76 -1.75
N THR A 181 -5.33 -5.82 -2.02
CA THR A 181 -4.32 -6.33 -1.08
C THR A 181 -4.32 -5.56 0.24
N PHE A 182 -4.29 -4.23 0.15
CA PHE A 182 -4.29 -3.39 1.34
C PHE A 182 -5.57 -3.50 2.16
N SER A 183 -6.73 -3.74 1.51
CA SER A 183 -7.98 -3.98 2.24
C SER A 183 -7.93 -5.24 3.11
N TRP A 184 -7.23 -6.29 2.64
CA TRP A 184 -7.02 -7.52 3.41
C TRP A 184 -5.98 -7.33 4.51
N VAL A 185 -4.91 -6.57 4.27
CA VAL A 185 -3.96 -6.21 5.33
C VAL A 185 -4.66 -5.46 6.47
N LYS A 186 -5.53 -4.48 6.14
CA LYS A 186 -6.33 -3.76 7.14
C LYS A 186 -7.31 -4.66 7.90
N LEU A 187 -7.77 -5.74 7.28
CA LEU A 187 -8.63 -6.72 7.95
C LEU A 187 -7.85 -7.47 9.04
N HIS A 188 -6.55 -7.74 8.83
CA HIS A 188 -5.69 -8.39 9.83
C HIS A 188 -5.73 -7.68 11.18
N SER A 189 -5.49 -6.36 11.18
CA SER A 189 -5.44 -5.56 12.41
C SER A 189 -6.78 -5.46 13.14
N ASN A 190 -7.88 -5.77 12.45
CA ASN A 190 -9.23 -5.67 12.99
C ASN A 190 -9.79 -7.02 13.47
N CYS A 191 -9.09 -8.13 13.20
CA CYS A 191 -9.58 -9.49 13.43
C CYS A 191 -8.65 -10.23 14.40
N LYS A 192 -9.10 -10.42 15.64
CA LYS A 192 -8.29 -11.00 16.73
C LYS A 192 -7.88 -12.45 16.44
N GLU A 193 -8.70 -13.18 15.71
CA GLU A 193 -8.51 -14.59 15.34
C GLU A 193 -7.29 -14.79 14.42
N LEU A 194 -6.88 -13.72 13.72
CA LEU A 194 -5.70 -13.69 12.86
C LEU A 194 -4.42 -13.31 13.60
N HIS A 195 -4.51 -12.84 14.85
CA HIS A 195 -3.31 -12.52 15.62
C HIS A 195 -2.47 -13.79 15.87
N GLY A 196 -1.16 -13.68 15.64
CA GLY A 196 -0.24 -14.81 15.73
C GLY A 196 -0.29 -15.79 14.54
N LEU A 197 -0.99 -15.44 13.46
CA LEU A 197 -0.91 -16.19 12.20
C LEU A 197 0.51 -16.08 11.62
N GLU A 198 1.15 -17.23 11.40
CA GLU A 198 2.40 -17.31 10.65
C GLU A 198 2.14 -17.48 9.15
N PHE A 199 2.99 -16.87 8.32
CA PHE A 199 2.84 -16.88 6.85
C PHE A 199 3.86 -17.77 6.15
N LYS A 200 4.37 -18.82 6.82
CA LYS A 200 5.37 -19.77 6.29
C LYS A 200 5.00 -20.31 4.90
N GLU A 201 3.76 -20.77 4.75
CA GLU A 201 3.25 -21.29 3.49
C GLU A 201 3.21 -20.28 2.33
N ILE A 202 3.29 -18.98 2.62
CA ILE A 202 3.33 -17.92 1.61
C ILE A 202 4.79 -17.55 1.30
N ILE A 203 5.60 -17.33 2.33
CA ILE A 203 6.99 -16.87 2.16
C ILE A 203 7.88 -17.90 1.46
N GLU A 204 7.57 -19.19 1.61
CA GLU A 204 8.27 -20.29 0.93
C GLU A 204 7.87 -20.45 -0.55
N THR A 205 6.84 -19.72 -1.01
CA THR A 205 6.38 -19.84 -2.39
C THR A 205 7.26 -19.07 -3.37
N SER A 206 7.42 -19.61 -4.57
CA SER A 206 8.03 -18.88 -5.68
C SER A 206 7.22 -17.63 -6.06
N ASN A 207 5.91 -17.61 -5.79
CA ASN A 207 5.07 -16.44 -6.04
C ASN A 207 5.50 -15.23 -5.18
N TRP A 208 5.76 -15.44 -3.89
CA TRP A 208 6.25 -14.40 -3.01
C TRP A 208 7.62 -13.89 -3.47
N THR A 209 8.58 -14.80 -3.66
CA THR A 209 9.94 -14.45 -4.09
C THR A 209 9.97 -13.72 -5.43
N ASN A 210 9.18 -14.16 -6.42
CA ASN A 210 9.07 -13.49 -7.72
C ASN A 210 8.44 -12.10 -7.58
N PHE A 211 7.39 -11.98 -6.77
CA PHE A 211 6.75 -10.70 -6.50
C PHE A 211 7.76 -9.72 -5.89
N CYS A 212 8.48 -10.10 -4.84
CA CYS A 212 9.48 -9.23 -4.21
C CYS A 212 10.53 -8.74 -5.21
N LYS A 213 11.11 -9.65 -6.01
CA LYS A 213 12.14 -9.31 -7.00
C LYS A 213 11.61 -8.37 -8.08
N LEU A 214 10.44 -8.67 -8.66
CA LEU A 214 9.85 -7.85 -9.71
C LEU A 214 9.35 -6.51 -9.18
N ALA A 215 8.67 -6.49 -8.03
CA ALA A 215 8.17 -5.27 -7.42
C ALA A 215 9.31 -4.32 -7.01
N LEU A 216 10.43 -4.87 -6.51
CA LEU A 216 11.62 -4.08 -6.22
C LEU A 216 12.24 -3.50 -7.49
N LYS A 217 12.53 -4.36 -8.48
CA LYS A 217 13.14 -3.95 -9.75
C LYS A 217 12.30 -2.86 -10.43
N THR A 218 11.02 -3.12 -10.63
CA THR A 218 10.11 -2.21 -11.32
C THR A 218 9.73 -0.99 -10.48
N GLY A 219 9.70 -1.14 -9.15
CA GLY A 219 9.37 -0.04 -8.25
C GLY A 219 10.49 0.98 -8.07
N ILE A 220 11.76 0.55 -8.13
CA ILE A 220 12.93 1.45 -8.12
C ILE A 220 13.21 2.02 -9.51
N ASP A 221 12.90 1.28 -10.58
CA ASP A 221 13.11 1.75 -11.95
C ASP A 221 12.26 2.98 -12.27
N THR A 222 12.84 4.16 -12.10
CA THR A 222 12.21 5.43 -12.43
C THR A 222 12.27 5.66 -13.93
N GLN A 223 11.14 5.45 -14.59
CA GLN A 223 10.97 5.76 -16.00
C GLN A 223 10.69 7.25 -16.19
N LYS A 224 11.01 7.79 -17.37
CA LYS A 224 10.58 9.15 -17.73
C LYS A 224 9.07 9.15 -17.92
N SER A 225 8.41 10.21 -17.45
CA SER A 225 6.97 10.35 -17.65
C SER A 225 6.67 10.43 -19.17
N PRO A 226 5.70 9.65 -19.67
CA PRO A 226 5.31 9.71 -21.09
C PRO A 226 4.67 11.06 -21.45
N GLU A 227 4.07 11.74 -20.46
CA GLU A 227 3.43 13.05 -20.63
C GLU A 227 4.44 14.19 -20.55
N ASN A 228 5.51 14.04 -19.76
CA ASN A 228 6.56 15.03 -19.63
C ASN A 228 7.94 14.37 -19.48
N PRO A 229 8.73 14.27 -20.56
CA PRO A 229 10.05 13.64 -20.54
C PRO A 229 11.07 14.28 -19.58
N SER A 230 10.80 15.50 -19.08
CA SER A 230 11.62 16.17 -18.07
C SER A 230 11.34 15.74 -16.63
N ARG A 231 10.27 14.96 -16.40
CA ARG A 231 9.85 14.46 -15.08
C ARG A 231 10.00 12.94 -14.99
N LEU A 232 10.32 12.46 -13.80
CA LEU A 232 10.29 11.04 -13.48
C LEU A 232 8.85 10.62 -13.20
N ASP A 233 8.44 9.46 -13.71
CA ASP A 233 7.15 8.86 -13.41
C ASP A 233 7.22 8.20 -12.03
N GLU A 234 6.38 8.69 -11.13
CA GLU A 234 6.34 8.20 -9.76
C GLU A 234 5.31 7.11 -9.56
N ARG A 235 4.41 6.82 -10.51
CA ARG A 235 3.19 6.01 -10.28
C ARG A 235 3.47 4.59 -9.78
N LEU A 236 4.64 4.04 -10.08
CA LEU A 236 5.05 2.69 -9.68
C LEU A 236 5.60 2.61 -8.24
N TYR A 237 5.71 3.73 -7.51
CA TYR A 237 6.08 3.76 -6.09
C TYR A 237 5.23 2.84 -5.21
N VAL A 238 3.97 2.60 -5.62
CA VAL A 238 3.01 1.73 -4.93
C VAL A 238 3.54 0.31 -4.75
N LEU A 239 4.41 -0.17 -5.66
CA LEU A 239 5.04 -1.49 -5.58
C LEU A 239 5.95 -1.60 -4.35
N LEU A 240 6.87 -0.65 -4.18
CA LEU A 240 7.76 -0.63 -3.01
C LEU A 240 6.97 -0.51 -1.70
N LYS A 241 5.93 0.34 -1.72
CA LYS A 241 5.07 0.57 -0.57
C LYS A 241 4.26 -0.66 -0.18
N ILE A 242 3.65 -1.37 -1.14
CA ILE A 242 2.90 -2.60 -0.84
C ILE A 242 3.84 -3.75 -0.47
N THR A 243 5.04 -3.84 -1.05
CA THR A 243 6.06 -4.80 -0.62
C THR A 243 6.45 -4.57 0.84
N ALA A 244 6.70 -3.32 1.26
CA ALA A 244 7.00 -3.00 2.65
C ALA A 244 5.89 -3.45 3.61
N ILE A 245 4.63 -3.17 3.26
CA ILE A 245 3.47 -3.59 4.05
C ILE A 245 3.35 -5.12 4.15
N LEU A 246 3.56 -5.84 3.04
CA LEU A 246 3.47 -7.30 3.02
C LEU A 246 4.62 -7.94 3.77
N VAL A 247 5.84 -7.40 3.68
CA VAL A 247 6.97 -7.84 4.51
C VAL A 247 6.66 -7.62 5.99
N ASP A 248 6.08 -6.47 6.35
CA ASP A 248 5.74 -6.17 7.74
C ASP A 248 4.71 -7.15 8.30
N LEU A 249 3.76 -7.57 7.45
CA LEU A 249 2.75 -8.58 7.79
C LEU A 249 3.31 -10.01 7.86
N PHE A 250 4.13 -10.42 6.88
CA PHE A 250 4.53 -11.82 6.71
C PHE A 250 5.70 -12.27 7.59
N TYR A 251 6.54 -11.32 8.03
CA TYR A 251 7.72 -11.63 8.83
C TYR A 251 7.61 -11.00 10.21
N ALA A 252 7.93 -11.78 11.24
CA ALA A 252 8.13 -11.25 12.59
C ALA A 252 9.40 -10.38 12.64
N ASP A 253 9.37 -9.34 13.48
CA ASP A 253 10.55 -8.51 13.76
C ASP A 253 11.66 -9.38 14.36
N ASN A 254 12.91 -9.09 13.99
CA ASN A 254 14.11 -9.80 14.45
C ASN A 254 14.14 -11.30 14.18
N SER A 255 13.35 -11.80 13.21
CA SER A 255 13.37 -13.21 12.82
C SER A 255 14.59 -13.58 11.97
N SER A 256 15.34 -12.59 11.48
CA SER A 256 16.58 -12.72 10.71
C SER A 256 16.55 -13.71 9.52
N PRO A 257 15.49 -13.73 8.69
CA PRO A 257 15.40 -14.64 7.56
C PRO A 257 16.36 -14.22 6.43
N ALA A 258 16.92 -15.21 5.73
CA ALA A 258 17.91 -15.01 4.66
C ALA A 258 17.30 -14.27 3.45
N GLU A 259 16.01 -14.46 3.20
CA GLU A 259 15.27 -13.80 2.11
C GLU A 259 15.20 -12.29 2.31
N ILE A 260 15.08 -11.82 3.56
CA ILE A 260 15.08 -10.39 3.89
C ILE A 260 16.46 -9.78 3.65
N ALA A 261 17.54 -10.49 4.02
CA ALA A 261 18.90 -10.06 3.71
C ALA A 261 19.12 -9.95 2.20
N THR A 262 18.66 -10.95 1.45
CA THR A 262 18.72 -10.94 -0.02
C THR A 262 17.94 -9.76 -0.60
N LEU A 263 16.72 -9.49 -0.10
CA LEU A 263 15.89 -8.40 -0.59
C LEU A 263 16.50 -7.01 -0.26
N TYR A 264 17.13 -6.88 0.90
CA TYR A 264 17.85 -5.67 1.30
C TYR A 264 19.05 -5.42 0.38
N GLU A 265 19.87 -6.44 0.12
CA GLU A 265 21.02 -6.37 -0.78
C GLU A 265 20.60 -6.04 -2.21
N LEU A 266 19.52 -6.66 -2.72
CA LEU A 266 18.96 -6.36 -4.04
C LEU A 266 18.48 -4.90 -4.16
N ALA A 267 18.01 -4.30 -3.06
CA ALA A 267 17.58 -2.90 -3.06
C ALA A 267 18.78 -1.95 -3.17
N LEU A 268 19.85 -2.23 -2.42
CA LEU A 268 21.07 -1.42 -2.42
C LEU A 268 21.89 -1.58 -3.71
N SER A 269 21.91 -2.77 -4.29
CA SER A 269 22.63 -3.09 -5.54
C SER A 269 21.86 -2.71 -6.81
N HIS A 270 20.62 -2.23 -6.69
CA HIS A 270 19.84 -1.79 -7.84
C HIS A 270 20.57 -0.65 -8.57
N SER A 271 20.69 -0.74 -9.90
CA SER A 271 21.47 0.22 -10.70
C SER A 271 21.00 1.68 -10.54
N ARG A 272 19.70 1.87 -10.28
CA ARG A 272 19.07 3.17 -10.02
C ARG A 272 18.97 3.56 -8.54
N PHE A 273 19.54 2.76 -7.62
CA PHE A 273 19.41 3.00 -6.19
C PHE A 273 19.89 4.41 -5.81
N LEU A 274 21.11 4.79 -6.23
CA LEU A 274 21.69 6.10 -5.95
C LEU A 274 20.87 7.24 -6.56
N ASP A 275 20.43 7.07 -7.80
CA ASP A 275 19.60 8.04 -8.53
C ASP A 275 18.28 8.33 -7.82
N VAL A 276 17.73 7.35 -7.10
CA VAL A 276 16.47 7.48 -6.36
C VAL A 276 16.69 7.98 -4.94
N ILE A 277 17.63 7.38 -4.21
CA ILE A 277 17.82 7.67 -2.77
C ILE A 277 18.38 9.08 -2.56
N LEU A 278 19.19 9.60 -3.49
CA LEU A 278 19.80 10.92 -3.39
C LEU A 278 18.97 12.06 -4.00
N VAL A 279 17.73 11.79 -4.46
CA VAL A 279 16.83 12.86 -4.90
C VAL A 279 16.62 13.87 -3.76
N PRO A 280 16.94 15.17 -3.95
CA PRO A 280 16.95 16.14 -2.85
C PRO A 280 15.54 16.63 -2.47
N PHE A 281 14.55 16.45 -3.35
CA PHE A 281 13.16 16.84 -3.15
C PHE A 281 12.27 15.65 -2.74
N GLN A 282 11.03 15.94 -2.36
CA GLN A 282 10.06 14.89 -2.03
C GLN A 282 9.74 14.06 -3.27
N PHE A 283 10.04 12.76 -3.18
CA PHE A 283 9.87 11.82 -4.27
C PHE A 283 9.23 10.55 -3.71
N LYS A 284 8.06 10.16 -4.22
CA LYS A 284 7.25 9.04 -3.71
C LYS A 284 7.99 7.72 -3.77
N VAL A 285 8.81 7.53 -4.81
CA VAL A 285 9.65 6.33 -4.95
C VAL A 285 10.71 6.30 -3.85
N LYS A 286 11.43 7.41 -3.61
CA LYS A 286 12.39 7.54 -2.50
C LYS A 286 11.73 7.27 -1.15
N LYS A 287 10.58 7.89 -0.88
CA LYS A 287 9.80 7.65 0.36
C LYS A 287 9.50 6.17 0.55
N SER A 288 9.01 5.50 -0.50
CA SER A 288 8.59 4.10 -0.43
C SER A 288 9.77 3.14 -0.35
N LEU A 289 10.89 3.47 -0.99
CA LEU A 289 12.15 2.75 -0.90
C LEU A 289 12.70 2.80 0.54
N VAL A 290 12.77 3.99 1.15
CA VAL A 290 13.25 4.12 2.54
C VAL A 290 12.31 3.42 3.50
N HIS A 291 11.00 3.52 3.30
CA HIS A 291 10.03 2.77 4.09
C HIS A 291 10.28 1.25 3.98
N LEU A 292 10.52 0.73 2.78
CA LEU A 292 10.87 -0.68 2.58
C LEU A 292 12.18 -1.05 3.29
N LEU A 293 13.25 -0.27 3.13
CA LEU A 293 14.53 -0.50 3.81
C LEU A 293 14.37 -0.53 5.34
N LEU A 294 13.57 0.37 5.91
CA LEU A 294 13.25 0.38 7.34
C LEU A 294 12.56 -0.91 7.78
N ILE A 295 11.54 -1.37 7.04
CA ILE A 295 10.87 -2.62 7.38
C ILE A 295 11.85 -3.80 7.29
N LEU A 296 12.63 -3.90 6.21
CA LEU A 296 13.61 -4.98 6.04
C LEU A 296 14.66 -5.00 7.17
N ALA A 297 15.21 -3.84 7.53
CA ALA A 297 16.16 -3.71 8.63
C ALA A 297 15.55 -4.07 9.99
N ARG A 298 14.25 -3.86 10.20
CA ARG A 298 13.52 -4.34 11.39
C ARG A 298 13.32 -5.86 11.41
N LYS A 299 13.15 -6.50 10.24
CA LYS A 299 12.97 -7.95 10.16
C LYS A 299 14.28 -8.72 10.31
N ASN A 300 15.38 -8.15 9.81
CA ASN A 300 16.70 -8.77 9.90
C ASN A 300 17.79 -7.75 10.25
N HIS A 301 18.36 -7.86 11.45
CA HIS A 301 19.39 -6.93 11.93
C HIS A 301 20.75 -7.08 11.27
N SER A 302 21.05 -8.26 10.69
CA SER A 302 22.36 -8.53 10.08
C SER A 302 22.60 -7.73 8.80
N VAL A 303 21.57 -7.11 8.23
CA VAL A 303 21.66 -6.32 7.00
C VAL A 303 22.23 -4.91 7.24
N MET A 304 22.28 -4.49 8.50
CA MET A 304 22.69 -3.15 8.88
C MET A 304 24.21 -3.06 8.98
N ASP A 305 24.83 -2.40 8.00
CA ASP A 305 26.27 -2.15 7.95
C ASP A 305 26.55 -0.64 8.09
N LYS A 306 27.59 -0.32 8.86
CA LYS A 306 28.09 1.04 9.09
C LYS A 306 28.37 1.81 7.78
N LYS A 307 28.74 1.12 6.71
CA LYS A 307 28.97 1.66 5.36
C LYS A 307 27.73 2.31 4.74
N HIS A 308 26.53 1.97 5.22
CA HIS A 308 25.28 2.57 4.74
C HIS A 308 25.04 3.97 5.35
N ILE A 309 25.68 4.32 6.46
CA ILE A 309 25.40 5.57 7.17
C ILE A 309 25.68 6.83 6.32
N PRO A 310 26.83 6.95 5.61
CA PRO A 310 27.08 8.07 4.71
C PRO A 310 25.97 8.33 3.68
N ILE A 311 25.49 7.28 3.02
CA ILE A 311 24.45 7.42 1.99
C ILE A 311 23.11 7.79 2.61
N LEU A 312 22.78 7.25 3.80
CA LEU A 312 21.56 7.60 4.53
C LEU A 312 21.58 9.07 4.97
N LEU A 313 22.67 9.55 5.56
CA LEU A 313 22.86 10.95 5.92
C LEU A 313 22.81 11.87 4.70
N GLY A 314 23.42 11.44 3.60
CA GLY A 314 23.37 12.17 2.34
C GLY A 314 21.98 12.24 1.70
N SER A 315 21.17 11.20 1.89
CA SER A 315 19.77 11.21 1.45
C SER A 315 18.86 12.06 2.34
N TYR A 316 19.30 12.39 3.56
CA TYR A 316 18.51 13.07 4.57
C TYR A 316 18.57 14.59 4.43
N GLY A 317 17.42 15.25 4.40
CA GLY A 317 17.32 16.71 4.28
C GLY A 317 17.19 17.48 5.59
N ALA A 318 17.24 16.79 6.75
CA ALA A 318 17.03 17.36 8.08
C ALA A 318 15.68 18.05 8.34
N THR A 319 14.66 17.81 7.52
CA THR A 319 13.32 18.41 7.68
C THR A 319 12.24 17.41 8.12
N LEU A 320 11.07 17.89 8.56
CA LEU A 320 9.95 17.05 8.99
C LEU A 320 9.12 16.41 7.87
N THR A 321 9.65 16.38 6.65
CA THR A 321 9.00 15.70 5.54
C THR A 321 8.87 14.20 5.80
N GLU A 322 7.86 13.59 5.19
CA GLU A 322 7.58 12.16 5.39
C GLU A 322 8.76 11.27 5.01
N THR A 323 9.46 11.60 3.92
CA THR A 323 10.67 10.87 3.49
C THR A 323 11.78 10.95 4.53
N ASN A 324 12.06 12.15 5.05
CA ASN A 324 13.10 12.37 6.05
C ASN A 324 12.78 11.67 7.37
N ARG A 325 11.51 11.63 7.78
CA ARG A 325 11.08 10.87 8.97
C ARG A 325 11.41 9.39 8.86
N PHE A 326 11.21 8.78 7.69
CA PHE A 326 11.63 7.39 7.45
C PHE A 326 13.15 7.22 7.42
N ILE A 327 13.90 8.16 6.84
CA ILE A 327 15.36 8.09 6.80
C ILE A 327 15.94 8.18 8.21
N LEU A 328 15.47 9.13 9.01
CA LEU A 328 15.89 9.29 10.40
C LEU A 328 15.53 8.06 11.25
N ALA A 329 14.33 7.51 11.07
CA ALA A 329 13.93 6.26 11.70
C ALA A 329 14.85 5.08 11.34
N LEU A 330 15.28 5.00 10.08
CA LEU A 330 16.24 3.98 9.63
C LEU A 330 17.61 4.17 10.29
N ILE A 331 18.15 5.39 10.31
CA ILE A 331 19.43 5.69 10.97
C ILE A 331 19.37 5.39 12.47
N GLN A 332 18.30 5.79 13.14
CA GLN A 332 18.08 5.48 14.56
C GLN A 332 17.94 3.97 14.81
N HIS A 333 17.36 3.22 13.87
CA HIS A 333 17.26 1.77 13.97
C HIS A 333 18.62 1.08 13.84
N TYR A 334 19.50 1.59 12.97
CA TYR A 334 20.89 1.15 12.86
C TYR A 334 21.62 1.31 14.19
N GLU A 335 21.55 2.49 14.79
CA GLU A 335 22.17 2.80 16.07
C GLU A 335 21.67 1.87 17.18
N ARG A 336 20.35 1.74 17.36
CA ARG A 336 19.74 0.85 18.38
C ARG A 336 20.06 -0.62 18.19
N SER A 337 20.43 -1.02 16.98
CA SER A 337 20.78 -2.39 16.65
C SER A 337 22.28 -2.67 16.79
N GLY A 338 23.04 -1.72 17.36
CA GLY A 338 24.45 -1.86 17.69
C GLY A 338 25.41 -1.36 16.61
N VAL A 339 24.93 -0.68 15.56
CA VAL A 339 25.82 -0.05 14.58
C VAL A 339 26.40 1.22 15.19
N HIS A 340 27.71 1.23 15.41
CA HIS A 340 28.41 2.37 15.98
C HIS A 340 28.44 3.56 15.01
N ILE A 341 27.58 4.57 15.21
CA ILE A 341 27.51 5.75 14.33
C ILE A 341 28.26 6.99 14.88
N HIS A 342 28.96 6.86 16.01
CA HIS A 342 29.64 7.97 16.69
C HIS A 342 30.73 8.64 15.83
N GLU A 343 31.38 7.92 14.92
CA GLU A 343 32.43 8.47 14.06
C GLU A 343 31.91 9.49 13.03
N PHE A 344 30.60 9.46 12.75
CA PHE A 344 29.95 10.39 11.84
C PHE A 344 29.43 11.63 12.57
N ARG A 345 29.71 11.76 13.88
CA ARG A 345 29.28 12.91 14.70
C ARG A 345 30.36 14.02 14.68
N PRO A 346 29.94 15.30 14.70
CA PRO A 346 28.56 15.77 14.53
C PRO A 346 28.05 15.49 13.10
N PHE A 347 26.77 15.13 12.97
CA PHE A 347 26.25 14.66 11.69
C PHE A 347 26.13 15.77 10.64
N LEU A 348 26.76 15.57 9.49
CA LEU A 348 26.41 16.26 8.25
C LEU A 348 25.19 15.58 7.59
N TRP A 349 24.45 16.32 6.77
CA TRP A 349 23.31 15.79 6.02
C TRP A 349 23.25 16.36 4.60
N GLY A 350 22.48 15.73 3.72
CA GLY A 350 22.33 16.15 2.33
C GLY A 350 23.64 16.03 1.54
N ASP A 351 23.78 16.88 0.52
CA ASP A 351 24.97 16.87 -0.36
C ASP A 351 26.30 17.05 0.39
N ALA A 352 26.29 17.73 1.53
CA ALA A 352 27.49 17.90 2.35
C ALA A 352 27.98 16.60 2.97
N ALA A 353 27.06 15.74 3.42
CA ALA A 353 27.41 14.41 3.91
C ALA A 353 28.04 13.54 2.81
N ILE A 354 27.45 13.56 1.60
CA ILE A 354 28.01 12.80 0.47
C ILE A 354 29.43 13.27 0.15
N LYS A 355 29.63 14.58 -0.01
CA LYS A 355 30.96 15.13 -0.33
C LYS A 355 32.00 14.80 0.75
N HIS A 356 31.65 14.94 2.02
CA HIS A 356 32.57 14.71 3.13
C HIS A 356 32.92 13.22 3.26
N PHE A 357 31.92 12.34 3.26
CA PHE A 357 32.13 10.91 3.50
C PHE A 357 32.60 10.11 2.29
N SER A 358 32.39 10.61 1.05
CA SER A 358 32.94 9.99 -0.16
C SER A 358 34.46 10.19 -0.30
N LEU A 359 35.01 11.29 0.21
CA LEU A 359 36.46 11.58 0.16
C LEU A 359 37.29 10.74 1.14
N GLY A 360 36.66 10.17 2.17
CA GLY A 360 37.33 9.39 3.22
C GLY A 360 37.56 7.90 2.91
N GLN A 361 36.97 7.36 1.83
CA GLN A 361 37.02 5.91 1.55
C GLN A 361 38.39 5.41 1.04
N ASP A 362 39.16 6.25 0.35
CA ASP A 362 40.40 5.86 -0.35
C ASP A 362 41.70 6.15 0.45
N SER A 363 41.60 6.63 1.69
CA SER A 363 42.76 7.12 2.45
C SER A 363 43.15 6.20 3.61
N ALA A 364 44.44 5.84 3.72
CA ALA A 364 44.98 5.00 4.80
C ALA A 364 44.84 5.59 6.23
N ASN A 365 44.40 6.86 6.36
CA ASN A 365 44.16 7.56 7.62
C ASN A 365 42.65 7.84 7.84
N GLN A 366 41.82 6.79 7.76
CA GLN A 366 40.34 6.89 7.83
C GLN A 366 39.84 7.61 9.11
N GLN A 367 40.50 7.42 10.26
CA GLN A 367 39.99 7.92 11.55
C GLN A 367 40.06 9.45 11.72
N THR A 368 40.98 10.14 11.04
CA THR A 368 41.12 11.60 11.15
C THR A 368 40.30 12.37 10.10
N LEU A 369 39.93 11.72 8.99
CA LEU A 369 39.20 12.36 7.88
C LEU A 369 37.68 12.40 8.09
N PHE A 370 37.13 11.55 8.96
CA PHE A 370 35.69 11.54 9.28
C PHE A 370 35.27 12.50 10.40
N ARG A 371 36.23 13.19 11.05
CA ARG A 371 35.91 14.20 12.06
C ARG A 371 35.34 15.44 11.39
N THR A 372 34.01 15.54 11.40
CA THR A 372 33.27 16.73 10.98
C THR A 372 33.61 17.92 11.87
N ASN A 373 33.85 19.08 11.26
CA ASN A 373 34.06 20.33 11.98
C ASN A 373 32.72 21.00 12.29
N ASN A 374 32.54 21.53 13.51
CA ASN A 374 31.37 22.31 13.90
C ASN A 374 31.03 23.43 12.89
N ALA A 375 32.04 24.06 12.28
CA ALA A 375 31.84 25.07 11.24
C ALA A 375 31.09 24.56 10.00
N GLU A 376 31.35 23.30 9.59
CA GLU A 376 30.66 22.67 8.46
C GLU A 376 29.18 22.45 8.79
N VAL A 377 28.88 22.05 10.01
CA VAL A 377 27.51 21.86 10.49
C VAL A 377 26.74 23.18 10.54
N PHE A 378 27.34 24.24 11.09
CA PHE A 378 26.73 25.56 11.12
C PHE A 378 26.45 26.11 9.71
N ALA A 379 27.30 25.79 8.72
CA ALA A 379 27.08 26.19 7.33
C ALA A 379 25.85 25.53 6.68
N LEU A 380 25.36 24.40 7.21
CA LEU A 380 24.15 23.72 6.74
C LEU A 380 22.85 24.30 7.34
N LEU A 381 22.96 25.15 8.36
CA LEU A 381 21.80 25.76 8.99
C LEU A 381 21.29 26.93 8.16
N ASN A 382 20.07 26.77 7.63
CA ASN A 382 19.37 27.80 6.91
C ASN A 382 18.58 28.67 7.89
N ARG A 383 18.85 29.98 7.87
CA ARG A 383 18.24 30.96 8.77
C ARG A 383 16.70 30.96 8.72
N GLU A 384 16.12 30.89 7.53
CA GLU A 384 14.66 30.90 7.37
C GLU A 384 14.03 29.63 7.95
N LYS A 385 14.61 28.45 7.65
CA LYS A 385 14.16 27.19 8.24
C LYS A 385 14.29 27.18 9.76
N MET A 386 15.36 27.76 10.31
CA MET A 386 15.52 27.90 11.76
C MET A 386 14.41 28.77 12.37
N ILE A 387 14.11 29.92 11.77
CA ILE A 387 13.02 30.80 12.22
C ILE A 387 11.67 30.06 12.13
N ASN A 388 11.38 29.39 11.02
CA ASN A 388 10.17 28.61 10.85
C ASN A 388 10.08 27.48 11.89
N THR A 389 11.21 26.82 12.18
CA THR A 389 11.30 25.76 13.20
C THR A 389 10.98 26.31 14.58
N LEU A 390 11.48 27.49 14.94
CA LEU A 390 11.18 28.14 16.23
C LEU A 390 9.70 28.56 16.31
N GLN A 391 9.13 29.09 15.23
CA GLN A 391 7.74 29.55 15.18
C GLN A 391 6.74 28.40 15.16
N SER A 392 7.10 27.27 14.55
CA SER A 392 6.22 26.12 14.31
C SER A 392 6.73 24.86 15.00
N PHE A 393 7.51 25.00 16.08
CA PHE A 393 8.11 23.86 16.78
C PHE A 393 7.00 22.93 17.28
N PRO A 394 6.99 21.65 16.88
CA PRO A 394 5.96 20.73 17.33
C PRO A 394 6.28 20.28 18.76
N VAL A 395 5.87 21.07 19.75
CA VAL A 395 6.14 20.82 21.20
C VAL A 395 5.63 19.46 21.70
N TRP A 396 4.71 18.83 20.97
CA TRP A 396 4.16 17.49 21.26
C TRP A 396 4.98 16.36 20.64
N ARG A 397 5.97 16.67 19.79
CA ARG A 397 6.78 15.70 19.05
C ARG A 397 7.77 15.03 20.01
N LYS A 398 7.78 13.70 20.02
CA LYS A 398 8.82 12.94 20.73
C LYS A 398 10.12 13.01 19.92
N LEU A 399 11.27 12.98 20.60
CA LEU A 399 12.59 12.94 19.95
C LEU A 399 12.95 11.55 19.36
N ASN A 400 11.95 10.67 19.21
CA ASN A 400 12.10 9.34 18.67
C ASN A 400 11.36 9.22 17.34
N ALA A 401 12.10 9.09 16.24
CA ALA A 401 11.54 9.12 14.89
C ALA A 401 10.57 7.96 14.63
N ASN A 402 10.79 6.79 15.25
CA ASN A 402 9.96 5.60 15.06
C ASN A 402 8.54 5.77 15.63
N TRP A 403 8.37 6.62 16.64
CA TRP A 403 7.07 6.79 17.31
C TRP A 403 6.10 7.64 16.49
N GLN A 404 6.62 8.33 15.49
CA GLN A 404 5.89 9.27 14.67
C GLN A 404 6.32 9.09 13.22
N LEU A 405 6.13 7.88 12.71
CA LEU A 405 6.23 7.62 11.28
C LEU A 405 4.97 8.11 10.54
N PRO A 406 5.08 8.53 9.28
CA PRO A 406 3.93 8.88 8.46
C PRO A 406 2.93 7.71 8.33
N GLU A 407 1.63 8.01 8.23
CA GLU A 407 0.63 6.96 7.97
C GLU A 407 0.87 6.32 6.59
N VAL A 408 0.82 4.98 6.55
CA VAL A 408 0.98 4.21 5.32
C VAL A 408 -0.40 3.77 4.83
N ASN A 409 -0.99 4.54 3.91
CA ASN A 409 -2.28 4.23 3.27
C ASN A 409 -2.23 4.42 1.74
N PHE A 410 -3.28 4.00 1.02
CA PHE A 410 -3.41 4.18 -0.44
C PHE A 410 -4.63 5.03 -0.81
N ASP A 411 -5.03 5.97 0.05
CA ASP A 411 -6.26 6.75 -0.20
C ASP A 411 -6.16 7.62 -1.46
N GLU A 412 -4.95 8.03 -1.83
CA GLU A 412 -4.68 8.75 -3.09
C GLU A 412 -5.07 7.95 -4.36
N LEU A 413 -5.15 6.63 -4.28
CA LEU A 413 -5.54 5.78 -5.41
C LEU A 413 -7.06 5.68 -5.59
N LYS A 414 -7.85 6.00 -4.55
CA LYS A 414 -9.32 5.86 -4.58
C LYS A 414 -10.02 6.98 -5.36
N ASN A 415 -9.35 8.12 -5.55
CA ASN A 415 -9.96 9.34 -6.09
C ASN A 415 -9.83 9.51 -7.61
N GLY A 416 -9.49 8.45 -8.35
CA GLY A 416 -9.47 8.48 -9.81
C GLY A 416 -10.85 8.60 -10.49
N SER A 417 -11.97 8.70 -9.76
CA SER A 417 -13.32 8.66 -10.36
C SER A 417 -14.44 9.38 -9.59
N SER A 418 -14.15 10.41 -8.79
CA SER A 418 -15.21 11.23 -8.18
C SER A 418 -15.13 12.70 -8.60
N VAL A 419 -15.62 12.98 -9.81
CA VAL A 419 -16.13 14.33 -10.12
C VAL A 419 -17.32 14.58 -9.19
N GLY A 420 -17.21 15.59 -8.32
CA GLY A 420 -18.38 16.12 -7.59
C GLY A 420 -18.49 15.81 -6.09
N ARG A 421 -17.47 15.24 -5.44
CA ARG A 421 -17.31 15.39 -3.98
C ARG A 421 -15.98 16.05 -3.72
N TYR A 422 -15.97 17.15 -2.96
CA TYR A 422 -14.74 17.66 -2.36
C TYR A 422 -14.14 16.50 -1.56
N PRO A 423 -13.02 15.91 -1.99
CA PRO A 423 -12.39 14.89 -1.19
C PRO A 423 -11.84 15.59 0.04
N ALA A 424 -12.27 15.17 1.23
CA ALA A 424 -11.63 15.56 2.47
C ALA A 424 -10.11 15.35 2.36
N ALA A 425 -9.40 16.45 2.14
CA ALA A 425 -7.98 16.52 1.85
C ALA A 425 -7.15 16.36 3.12
N SER A 426 -7.76 16.65 4.27
CA SER A 426 -7.20 16.47 5.60
C SER A 426 -7.90 15.36 6.39
N GLU A 427 -7.17 14.77 7.34
CA GLU A 427 -7.76 13.82 8.30
C GLU A 427 -8.83 14.50 9.17
N ILE A 428 -8.72 15.83 9.38
CA ILE A 428 -9.72 16.64 10.10
C ILE A 428 -11.03 16.64 9.32
N GLU A 429 -11.00 16.94 8.02
CA GLU A 429 -12.19 16.93 7.17
C GLU A 429 -12.85 15.55 7.16
N ARG A 430 -12.05 14.46 7.09
CA ARG A 430 -12.60 13.09 7.16
C ARG A 430 -13.24 12.78 8.51
N PHE A 431 -12.65 13.26 9.61
CA PHE A 431 -13.19 13.09 10.95
C PHE A 431 -14.51 13.85 11.14
N VAL A 432 -14.59 15.08 10.62
CA VAL A 432 -15.79 15.92 10.65
C VAL A 432 -16.90 15.31 9.79
N GLU A 433 -16.57 14.79 8.61
CA GLU A 433 -17.53 14.12 7.71
C GLU A 433 -18.05 12.78 8.27
N ASP A 434 -17.22 12.01 8.99
CA ASP A 434 -17.57 10.73 9.61
C ASP A 434 -18.44 10.85 10.89
N LYS A 435 -18.77 12.07 11.35
CA LYS A 435 -19.60 12.35 12.55
C LYS A 435 -19.17 11.58 13.82
N LYS A 436 -17.87 11.37 14.02
CA LYS A 436 -17.34 10.67 15.21
C LYS A 436 -17.40 11.57 16.44
N GLN A 437 -17.92 11.07 17.56
CA GLN A 437 -18.15 11.84 18.79
C GLN A 437 -16.88 12.17 19.61
N ARG A 438 -15.73 11.56 19.30
CA ARG A 438 -14.51 11.69 20.12
C ARG A 438 -13.28 11.93 19.24
N VAL A 439 -12.60 13.07 19.43
CA VAL A 439 -11.41 13.48 18.66
C VAL A 439 -10.20 12.60 19.06
N PRO A 440 -9.60 11.84 18.13
CA PRO A 440 -8.36 11.11 18.35
C PRO A 440 -7.19 12.06 18.70
N PRO A 441 -6.25 11.69 19.59
CA PRO A 441 -5.08 12.51 19.92
C PRO A 441 -4.26 12.94 18.68
N ARG A 442 -4.16 12.05 17.67
CA ARG A 442 -3.51 12.34 16.37
C ARG A 442 -4.16 13.48 15.56
N LEU A 443 -5.43 13.80 15.81
CA LEU A 443 -6.13 14.88 15.14
C LEU A 443 -5.87 16.25 15.76
N LEU A 444 -5.42 16.26 17.03
CA LEU A 444 -4.87 17.46 17.67
C LEU A 444 -3.48 17.81 17.11
N GLU A 445 -2.80 16.88 16.43
CA GLU A 445 -1.51 17.10 15.75
C GLU A 445 -1.65 17.98 14.51
N HIS A 446 -2.82 18.00 13.86
CA HIS A 446 -3.11 18.83 12.69
C HIS A 446 -3.38 20.31 13.02
N CYS A 447 -3.43 20.68 14.30
CA CYS A 447 -3.43 22.09 14.71
C CYS A 447 -2.08 22.79 14.46
N ALA A 448 -1.03 22.05 14.04
CA ALA A 448 0.28 22.59 13.70
C ALA A 448 0.63 22.36 12.21
N GLY A 449 0.19 23.29 11.36
CA GLY A 449 0.85 23.61 10.09
C GLY A 449 0.44 22.79 8.86
N LYS A 450 0.24 23.49 7.75
CA LYS A 450 0.07 22.90 6.40
C LYS A 450 1.26 21.96 6.11
N LYS A 451 1.08 20.90 5.29
CA LYS A 451 2.19 20.01 4.86
C LYS A 451 3.40 20.77 4.33
N GLU A 452 3.19 21.94 3.74
CA GLU A 452 4.21 22.89 3.30
C GLU A 452 5.15 23.35 4.44
N VAL A 453 4.62 23.53 5.64
CA VAL A 453 5.37 23.93 6.84
C VAL A 453 6.36 22.83 7.25
N LEU A 454 5.99 21.55 7.14
CA LEU A 454 6.86 20.42 7.49
C LEU A 454 8.12 20.34 6.62
N ALA A 455 8.05 20.79 5.37
CA ALA A 455 9.20 20.90 4.48
C ALA A 455 10.10 22.09 4.80
N ALA A 456 9.56 23.10 5.49
CA ALA A 456 10.20 24.36 5.82
C ALA A 456 10.77 24.39 7.26
N ILE A 457 10.63 23.32 8.04
CA ILE A 457 11.17 23.21 9.41
C ILE A 457 12.12 22.02 9.55
N TYR A 458 13.09 22.15 10.46
CA TYR A 458 14.00 21.08 10.82
C TYR A 458 13.31 20.00 11.66
N ASP A 459 13.74 18.74 11.55
CA ASP A 459 13.26 17.66 12.45
C ASP A 459 13.89 17.82 13.84
N PRO A 460 13.10 18.12 14.89
CA PRO A 460 13.62 18.25 16.25
C PRO A 460 14.30 16.98 16.76
N ALA A 461 13.83 15.81 16.35
CA ALA A 461 14.39 14.51 16.75
C ALA A 461 15.81 14.29 16.21
N PHE A 462 16.22 15.08 15.21
CA PHE A 462 17.58 15.10 14.70
C PHE A 462 18.35 16.34 15.16
N LEU A 463 17.73 17.53 15.07
CA LEU A 463 18.39 18.80 15.35
C LEU A 463 18.88 18.90 16.80
N LEU A 464 18.06 18.49 17.79
CA LEU A 464 18.44 18.62 19.19
C LEU A 464 19.61 17.70 19.59
N PRO A 465 19.61 16.40 19.27
CA PRO A 465 20.78 15.56 19.51
C PRO A 465 22.03 16.05 18.78
N MET A 466 21.88 16.47 17.51
CA MET A 466 22.99 17.00 16.72
C MET A 466 23.62 18.24 17.37
N LEU A 467 22.80 19.19 17.84
CA LEU A 467 23.30 20.35 18.59
C LEU A 467 24.00 19.92 19.88
N GLY A 468 23.49 18.91 20.59
CA GLY A 468 24.18 18.30 21.73
C GLY A 468 25.61 17.87 21.38
N TYR A 469 25.81 17.18 20.26
CA TYR A 469 27.13 16.74 19.82
C TYR A 469 28.10 17.88 19.48
N LEU A 470 27.61 19.06 19.08
CA LEU A 470 28.47 20.23 18.83
C LEU A 470 29.12 20.76 20.11
N PHE A 471 28.43 20.64 21.25
CA PHE A 471 28.86 21.18 22.54
C PHE A 471 29.40 20.11 23.49
N ALA A 472 29.01 18.85 23.30
CA ALA A 472 29.44 17.69 24.07
C ALA A 472 29.66 16.49 23.13
N PRO A 473 30.81 16.42 22.42
CA PRO A 473 31.07 15.37 21.43
C PRO A 473 31.22 13.96 22.04
N GLU A 474 31.46 13.86 23.36
CA GLU A 474 31.48 12.60 24.12
C GLU A 474 30.11 12.25 24.72
N ALA A 475 29.05 13.00 24.42
CA ALA A 475 27.70 12.67 24.86
C ALA A 475 27.26 11.32 24.31
N THR A 476 26.49 10.58 25.12
CA THR A 476 25.94 9.28 24.80
C THR A 476 25.09 9.30 23.53
N ASP A 477 24.81 8.10 23.00
CA ASP A 477 24.11 7.89 21.74
C ASP A 477 22.73 8.61 21.72
N VAL A 478 22.17 8.86 20.52
CA VAL A 478 20.99 9.74 20.32
C VAL A 478 19.78 9.34 21.19
N LEU A 479 19.82 8.13 21.76
CA LEU A 479 18.70 7.37 22.26
C LEU A 479 18.98 6.60 23.57
N ASP A 480 20.04 6.93 24.31
CA ASP A 480 20.18 6.44 25.70
C ASP A 480 19.07 6.99 26.61
#